data_AF-A0A423V9B3-F1
#
_entry.id   AF-A0A423V9B3-F1
#
_cell.length_a   1.000
_cell.length_b   1.000
_cell.length_c   1.000
_cell.angle_alpha   90.00
_cell.angle_beta   90.00
_cell.angle_gamma   90.00
#
_symmetry.space_group_name_H-M   'P 1'
#
loop_
_entity.id
_entity.type
_entity.pdbx_description
1 polymer ?
#
loop_
_entity_poly.entity_id
_entity_poly.type
_entity_poly.pdbx_seq_one_letter_code
_entity_poly.pdbx_strand_id
1 'polypeptide(L)'
;MAAASHCLASGRHVVGSIGLPFQEGIPGDTRGIRRSLSEPTTLSLLKACETNNLKPLSAVHASLAAANFSGSKFVDGHYTSNMRFSLQPYLREPFNSARYAAGLYTGSYMAKVDHGMSWQDIAAQYNKLYDAGLRHEFLIARRQFAIQALNMMQSGEPSGRNPLVRSELDISSVDNAENLVSPYHRGRGGHQLRLEVREISLGIECLAKESYLFV
;
A
#
# COMPACT_ATOMS: atom_id res chain seq x y z
N MET A 1 22.34 -10.23 -4.15
CA MET A 1 22.70 -10.17 -2.71
C MET A 1 22.47 -8.75 -2.14
N ALA A 2 23.09 -7.69 -2.67
CA ALA A 2 22.95 -6.31 -2.14
C ALA A 2 21.52 -5.73 -2.17
N ALA A 3 20.77 -5.95 -3.24
CA ALA A 3 19.43 -5.36 -3.35
C ALA A 3 18.33 -6.10 -2.56
N ALA A 4 18.50 -7.40 -2.30
CA ALA A 4 17.68 -8.10 -1.31
C ALA A 4 17.88 -7.50 0.08
N SER A 5 19.13 -7.15 0.41
CA SER A 5 19.47 -6.47 1.66
C SER A 5 18.79 -5.11 1.79
N HIS A 6 18.67 -4.30 0.72
CA HIS A 6 17.93 -3.03 0.78
C HIS A 6 16.43 -3.21 1.05
N CYS A 7 15.79 -4.18 0.39
CA CYS A 7 14.35 -4.42 0.57
C CYS A 7 14.04 -4.99 1.96
N LEU A 8 14.87 -5.92 2.44
CA LEU A 8 14.79 -6.46 3.79
C LEU A 8 15.15 -5.42 4.86
N ALA A 9 16.14 -4.57 4.58
CA ALA A 9 16.53 -3.47 5.46
C ALA A 9 15.43 -2.43 5.60
N SER A 10 14.52 -2.31 4.64
CA SER A 10 13.36 -1.41 4.77
C SER A 10 12.48 -1.78 5.96
N GLY A 11 12.43 -3.05 6.36
CA GLY A 11 11.74 -3.49 7.58
C GLY A 11 12.31 -2.88 8.87
N ARG A 12 13.55 -2.36 8.84
CA ARG A 12 14.11 -1.61 9.99
C ARG A 12 13.45 -0.25 10.18
N HIS A 13 12.76 0.28 9.16
CA HIS A 13 12.03 1.54 9.28
C HIS A 13 10.84 1.45 10.25
N VAL A 14 10.40 0.24 10.63
CA VAL A 14 9.42 0.04 11.70
C VAL A 14 9.92 0.55 13.05
N VAL A 15 11.23 0.41 13.32
CA VAL A 15 11.79 0.80 14.61
C VAL A 15 11.78 2.32 14.74
N GLY A 16 11.00 2.84 15.69
CA GLY A 16 10.84 4.28 15.91
C GLY A 16 9.72 4.93 15.10
N SER A 17 8.94 4.13 14.35
CA SER A 17 7.76 4.65 13.65
C SER A 17 6.68 5.10 14.63
N ILE A 18 5.94 6.14 14.26
CA ILE A 18 4.72 6.58 14.93
C ILE A 18 3.53 6.10 14.11
N GLY A 19 2.46 5.75 14.82
CA GLY A 19 1.20 5.35 14.23
C GLY A 19 0.05 6.15 14.84
N LEU A 20 -1.12 6.07 14.20
CA LEU A 20 -2.33 6.64 14.78
C LEU A 20 -2.65 5.91 16.09
N PRO A 21 -3.04 6.64 17.15
CA PRO A 21 -3.52 6.03 18.37
C PRO A 21 -4.81 5.26 18.05
N PHE A 22 -4.86 3.98 18.43
CA PHE A 22 -6.09 3.19 18.35
C PHE A 22 -6.57 2.79 19.74
N GLN A 23 -7.87 2.65 19.91
CA GLN A 23 -8.47 2.13 21.14
C GLN A 23 -8.40 0.60 21.12
N GLU A 24 -8.06 0.00 22.26
CA GLU A 24 -8.09 -1.46 22.36
C GLU A 24 -9.51 -1.99 22.19
N GLY A 25 -9.70 -2.86 21.20
CA GLY A 25 -10.94 -3.61 20.97
C GLY A 25 -10.80 -5.12 21.25
N ILE A 26 -11.94 -5.80 21.30
CA ILE A 26 -12.04 -7.27 21.37
C ILE A 26 -11.74 -7.86 19.98
N PRO A 27 -11.03 -9.00 19.86
CA PRO A 27 -10.87 -9.70 18.58
C PRO A 27 -12.21 -9.87 17.84
N GLY A 28 -12.26 -9.47 16.57
CA GLY A 28 -13.48 -9.50 15.76
C GLY A 28 -14.26 -8.17 15.68
N ASP A 29 -13.94 -7.16 16.50
CA ASP A 29 -14.54 -5.81 16.40
C ASP A 29 -13.78 -4.90 15.41
N THR A 30 -13.40 -5.43 14.25
CA THR A 30 -12.76 -4.62 13.21
C THR A 30 -13.77 -3.63 12.65
N ARG A 31 -13.53 -2.33 12.90
CA ARG A 31 -14.38 -1.26 12.39
C ARG A 31 -13.79 -0.67 11.12
N GLY A 32 -14.60 -0.65 10.06
CA GLY A 32 -14.26 -0.02 8.80
C GLY A 32 -15.17 1.18 8.53
N ILE A 33 -14.61 2.22 7.93
CA ILE A 33 -15.39 3.31 7.35
C ILE A 33 -15.09 3.32 5.85
N ARG A 34 -16.14 3.19 5.04
CA ARG A 34 -16.04 3.39 3.60
C ARG A 34 -16.43 4.82 3.25
N ARG A 35 -15.63 5.45 2.40
CA ARG A 35 -15.89 6.77 1.84
C ARG A 35 -15.80 6.68 0.32
N SER A 36 -16.82 7.22 -0.35
CA SER A 36 -16.81 7.42 -1.79
C SER A 36 -16.77 8.92 -2.05
N LEU A 37 -15.87 9.35 -2.93
CA LEU A 37 -15.84 10.74 -3.40
C LEU A 37 -16.79 10.88 -4.59
N SER A 38 -17.45 12.03 -4.69
CA SER A 38 -18.24 12.35 -5.89
C SER A 38 -17.31 12.51 -7.10
N GLU A 39 -17.82 12.20 -8.30
CA GLU A 39 -17.04 12.34 -9.54
C GLU A 39 -16.39 13.72 -9.70
N PRO A 40 -17.09 14.86 -9.47
CA PRO A 40 -16.45 16.19 -9.57
C PRO A 40 -15.29 16.36 -8.58
N THR A 41 -15.43 15.82 -7.36
CA THR A 41 -14.38 15.88 -6.34
C THR A 41 -13.17 15.05 -6.77
N THR A 42 -13.40 13.82 -7.24
CA THR A 42 -12.35 12.93 -7.74
C THR A 42 -11.59 13.58 -8.90
N LEU A 43 -12.31 14.13 -9.90
CA LEU A 43 -11.70 14.80 -11.05
C LEU A 43 -10.88 16.03 -10.62
N SER A 44 -11.38 16.81 -9.67
CA SER A 44 -10.64 17.95 -9.14
C SER A 44 -9.36 17.53 -8.42
N LEU A 45 -9.38 16.43 -7.65
CA LEU A 45 -8.21 15.90 -6.97
C LEU A 45 -7.17 15.35 -7.96
N LEU A 46 -7.61 14.61 -8.97
CA LEU A 46 -6.74 14.09 -10.02
C LEU A 46 -6.06 15.23 -10.78
N LYS A 47 -6.82 16.27 -11.15
CA LYS A 47 -6.29 17.46 -11.82
C LYS A 47 -5.30 18.23 -10.94
N ALA A 48 -5.56 18.32 -9.64
CA ALA A 48 -4.63 18.96 -8.70
C ALA A 48 -3.32 18.16 -8.58
N CYS A 49 -3.39 16.82 -8.52
CA CYS A 49 -2.22 15.95 -8.51
C CYS A 49 -1.41 16.14 -9.81
N GLU A 50 -2.07 16.12 -10.97
CA GLU A 50 -1.45 16.35 -12.27
C GLU A 50 -0.75 17.71 -12.35
N THR A 51 -1.42 18.79 -11.92
CA THR A 51 -0.87 20.15 -11.92
C THR A 51 0.40 20.27 -11.07
N ASN A 52 0.48 19.48 -9.99
CA ASN A 52 1.65 19.44 -9.10
C ASN A 52 2.67 18.35 -9.48
N ASN A 53 2.47 17.66 -10.60
CA ASN A 53 3.29 16.52 -11.03
C ASN A 53 3.41 15.42 -9.95
N LEU A 54 2.30 15.12 -9.28
CA LEU A 54 2.19 14.10 -8.24
C LEU A 54 1.28 12.96 -8.70
N LYS A 55 1.62 11.73 -8.33
CA LYS A 55 0.67 10.61 -8.37
C LYS A 55 -0.34 10.75 -7.22
N PRO A 56 -1.63 10.42 -7.45
CA PRO A 56 -2.66 10.46 -6.40
C PRO A 56 -2.25 9.69 -5.14
N LEU A 57 -1.68 8.49 -5.31
CA LEU A 57 -1.23 7.66 -4.20
C LEU A 57 -0.11 8.31 -3.37
N SER A 58 0.77 9.09 -4.00
CA SER A 58 1.82 9.85 -3.29
C SER A 58 1.24 10.95 -2.42
N ALA A 59 0.19 11.63 -2.90
CA ALA A 59 -0.56 12.62 -2.12
C ALA A 59 -1.30 11.98 -0.93
N VAL A 60 -1.82 10.75 -1.09
CA VAL A 60 -2.42 9.99 0.01
C VAL A 60 -1.37 9.67 1.08
N HIS A 61 -0.21 9.14 0.71
CA HIS A 61 0.89 8.89 1.66
C HIS A 61 1.28 10.14 2.44
N ALA A 62 1.45 11.28 1.75
CA ALA A 62 1.77 12.54 2.40
C ALA A 62 0.69 13.03 3.37
N SER A 63 -0.58 12.84 3.00
CA SER A 63 -1.71 13.22 3.85
C SER A 63 -1.82 12.32 5.08
N LEU A 64 -1.54 11.02 4.94
CA LEU A 64 -1.47 10.10 6.08
C LEU A 64 -0.29 10.40 6.99
N ALA A 65 0.88 10.70 6.43
CA ALA A 65 2.03 11.11 7.23
C ALA A 65 1.70 12.36 8.06
N ALA A 66 1.13 13.38 7.43
CA ALA A 66 0.69 14.61 8.10
C ALA A 66 -0.37 14.33 9.20
N ALA A 67 -1.33 13.45 8.93
CA ALA A 67 -2.32 13.03 9.93
C ALA A 67 -1.68 12.30 11.13
N ASN A 68 -0.70 11.43 10.87
CA ASN A 68 0.06 10.73 11.92
C ASN A 68 0.87 11.71 12.77
N PHE A 69 1.60 12.63 12.15
CA PHE A 69 2.36 13.65 12.86
C PHE A 69 1.45 14.55 13.71
N SER A 70 0.30 14.96 13.18
CA SER A 70 -0.66 15.80 13.90
C SER A 70 -1.35 15.07 15.07
N GLY A 71 -1.60 13.77 14.94
CA GLY A 71 -2.24 12.95 15.96
C GLY A 71 -1.28 12.34 16.99
N SER A 72 0.02 12.37 16.73
CA SER A 72 1.05 11.77 17.58
C SER A 72 1.37 12.66 18.78
N LYS A 73 1.55 12.03 19.94
CA LYS A 73 2.13 12.68 21.14
C LYS A 73 3.66 12.57 21.20
N PHE A 74 4.27 11.85 20.26
CA PHE A 74 5.71 11.61 20.18
C PHE A 74 6.33 12.56 19.14
N VAL A 75 7.14 13.50 19.60
CA VAL A 75 7.78 14.54 18.78
C VAL A 75 9.02 14.01 18.06
N ASP A 76 9.70 13.01 18.62
CA ASP A 76 10.97 12.46 18.09
C ASP A 76 10.80 11.24 17.17
N GLY A 77 9.59 10.99 16.66
CA GLY A 77 9.28 9.84 15.84
C GLY A 77 9.19 10.13 14.35
N HIS A 78 9.17 9.08 13.52
CA HIS A 78 9.00 9.18 12.07
C HIS A 78 7.77 8.42 11.59
N TYR A 79 7.27 8.74 10.40
CA TYR A 79 6.22 7.96 9.76
C TYR A 79 6.83 6.91 8.83
N THR A 80 6.29 5.69 8.87
CA THR A 80 6.66 4.61 7.95
C THR A 80 5.41 4.11 7.27
N SER A 81 5.47 3.91 5.95
CA SER A 81 4.39 3.30 5.19
C SER A 81 4.91 2.24 4.24
N ASN A 82 4.07 1.23 3.99
CA ASN A 82 4.30 0.24 2.95
C ASN A 82 3.97 0.83 1.58
N MET A 83 4.95 0.83 0.69
CA MET A 83 4.75 1.12 -0.72
C MET A 83 4.41 -0.18 -1.45
N ARG A 84 3.12 -0.38 -1.74
CA ARG A 84 2.62 -1.56 -2.45
C ARG A 84 2.58 -1.35 -3.96
N PHE A 85 3.02 -2.35 -4.70
CA PHE A 85 3.08 -2.37 -6.16
C PHE A 85 2.45 -3.65 -6.70
N SER A 86 1.78 -3.53 -7.85
CA SER A 86 1.38 -4.70 -8.63
C SER A 86 2.61 -5.39 -9.21
N LEU A 87 2.70 -6.70 -9.00
CA LEU A 87 3.70 -7.56 -9.63
C LEU A 87 3.26 -8.02 -11.03
N GLN A 88 1.99 -7.85 -11.37
CA GLN A 88 1.42 -8.31 -12.64
C GLN A 88 2.21 -7.85 -13.87
N PRO A 89 2.69 -6.59 -13.99
CA PRO A 89 3.50 -6.15 -15.13
C PRO A 89 4.84 -6.89 -15.28
N TYR A 90 5.30 -7.54 -14.22
CA TYR A 90 6.59 -8.25 -14.17
C TYR A 90 6.45 -9.77 -14.35
N LEU A 91 5.22 -10.27 -14.45
CA LEU A 91 4.97 -11.69 -14.71
C LEU A 91 5.08 -11.99 -16.20
N ARG A 92 5.39 -13.25 -16.53
CA ARG A 92 5.35 -13.73 -17.91
C ARG A 92 3.90 -13.98 -18.34
N GLU A 93 3.64 -13.92 -19.64
CA GLU A 93 2.39 -14.43 -20.18
C GLU A 93 2.18 -15.90 -19.77
N PRO A 94 0.93 -16.31 -19.46
CA PRO A 94 -0.30 -15.51 -19.51
C PRO A 94 -0.64 -14.77 -18.20
N PHE A 95 0.21 -14.84 -17.17
CA PHE A 95 -0.05 -14.38 -15.80
C PHE A 95 -0.07 -12.85 -15.64
N ASN A 96 0.46 -12.12 -16.62
CA ASN A 96 0.41 -10.66 -16.68
C ASN A 96 -0.89 -10.11 -17.31
N SER A 97 -1.87 -10.97 -17.62
CA SER A 97 -3.11 -10.57 -18.31
C SER A 97 -4.35 -10.64 -17.41
N ALA A 98 -5.43 -10.01 -17.88
CA ALA A 98 -6.75 -10.07 -17.23
C ALA A 98 -7.27 -11.51 -17.06
N ARG A 99 -6.81 -12.47 -17.89
CA ARG A 99 -7.18 -13.89 -17.79
C ARG A 99 -6.75 -14.52 -16.44
N TYR A 100 -5.76 -13.94 -15.77
CA TYR A 100 -5.23 -14.39 -14.48
C TYR A 100 -5.37 -13.34 -13.38
N ALA A 101 -6.26 -12.34 -13.56
CA ALA A 101 -6.48 -11.27 -12.61
C ALA A 101 -7.19 -11.69 -11.30
N ALA A 102 -7.65 -12.94 -11.21
CA ALA A 102 -8.14 -13.50 -9.95
C ALA A 102 -7.05 -13.56 -8.86
N GLY A 103 -5.77 -13.45 -9.23
CA GLY A 103 -4.65 -13.35 -8.29
C GLY A 103 -4.20 -11.90 -8.09
N LEU A 104 -4.28 -11.39 -6.85
CA LEU A 104 -3.62 -10.14 -6.47
C LEU A 104 -2.13 -10.40 -6.19
N TYR A 105 -1.30 -10.26 -7.22
CA TYR A 105 0.15 -10.39 -7.07
C TYR A 105 0.74 -9.04 -6.65
N THR A 106 1.08 -8.88 -5.38
CA THR A 106 1.67 -7.63 -4.88
C THR A 106 3.02 -7.83 -4.17
N GLY A 107 3.86 -6.82 -4.31
CA GLY A 107 5.09 -6.67 -3.57
C GLY A 107 5.09 -5.32 -2.87
N SER A 108 5.72 -5.24 -1.70
CA SER A 108 5.94 -3.97 -1.03
C SER A 108 7.31 -3.89 -0.40
N TYR A 109 7.76 -2.66 -0.20
CA TYR A 109 8.84 -2.30 0.71
C TYR A 109 8.41 -1.10 1.54
N MET A 110 9.06 -0.86 2.66
CA MET A 110 8.72 0.25 3.56
C MET A 110 9.51 1.51 3.20
N ALA A 111 8.84 2.65 3.28
CA ALA A 111 9.45 3.97 3.12
C ALA A 111 9.22 4.81 4.38
N LYS A 112 10.26 5.52 4.81
CA LYS A 112 10.28 6.38 5.99
C LYS A 112 10.26 7.86 5.57
N VAL A 113 9.54 8.68 6.33
CA VAL A 113 9.60 10.15 6.30
C VAL A 113 9.63 10.73 7.71
N ASP A 114 10.34 11.85 7.89
CA ASP A 114 10.55 12.47 9.21
C ASP A 114 9.53 13.57 9.51
N HIS A 115 9.23 13.80 10.80
CA HIS A 115 8.23 14.78 11.27
C HIS A 115 8.48 16.22 10.78
N GLY A 116 9.73 16.60 10.47
CA GLY A 116 10.09 17.94 10.01
C GLY A 116 9.83 18.22 8.52
N MET A 117 9.43 17.22 7.75
CA MET A 117 9.20 17.38 6.31
C MET A 117 7.86 18.06 6.03
N SER A 118 7.81 18.93 5.01
CA SER A 118 6.55 19.50 4.55
C SER A 118 5.69 18.44 3.81
N TRP A 119 4.39 18.68 3.70
CA TRP A 119 3.50 17.80 2.93
C TRP A 119 3.99 17.64 1.49
N GLN A 120 4.45 18.72 0.86
CA GLN A 120 4.97 18.72 -0.50
C GLN A 120 6.24 17.87 -0.63
N ASP A 121 7.17 17.99 0.33
CA ASP A 121 8.41 17.20 0.31
C ASP A 121 8.14 15.71 0.49
N ILE A 122 7.21 15.37 1.40
CA ILE A 122 6.77 13.99 1.60
C ILE A 122 6.14 13.45 0.31
N ALA A 123 5.21 14.20 -0.29
CA ALA A 123 4.54 13.78 -1.53
C ALA A 123 5.55 13.59 -2.66
N ALA A 124 6.51 14.50 -2.83
CA ALA A 124 7.57 14.40 -3.83
C ALA A 124 8.48 13.19 -3.59
N GLN A 125 8.82 12.87 -2.33
CA GLN A 125 9.61 11.69 -1.99
C GLN A 125 8.88 10.40 -2.41
N TYR A 126 7.60 10.24 -2.02
CA TYR A 126 6.82 9.08 -2.44
C TYR A 126 6.66 9.00 -3.95
N ASN A 127 6.47 10.14 -4.62
CA ASN A 127 6.35 10.20 -6.07
C ASN A 127 7.60 9.65 -6.77
N LYS A 128 8.79 10.09 -6.31
CA LYS A 128 10.08 9.59 -6.78
C LYS A 128 10.24 8.08 -6.55
N LEU A 129 9.78 7.57 -5.42
CA LEU A 129 9.83 6.15 -5.12
C LEU A 129 8.87 5.33 -6.01
N TYR A 130 7.67 5.85 -6.29
CA TYR A 130 6.74 5.23 -7.23
C TYR A 130 7.25 5.28 -8.67
N ASP A 131 7.87 6.37 -9.10
CA ASP A 131 8.49 6.49 -10.43
C ASP A 131 9.68 5.54 -10.59
N ALA A 132 10.45 5.31 -9.51
CA ALA A 132 11.52 4.32 -9.51
C ALA A 132 10.99 2.87 -9.63
N GLY A 133 9.74 2.64 -9.21
CA GLY A 133 9.05 1.35 -9.30
C GLY A 133 9.72 0.21 -8.54
N LEU A 134 9.33 -1.02 -8.88
CA LEU A 134 10.06 -2.21 -8.43
C LEU A 134 11.26 -2.44 -9.35
N ARG A 135 12.45 -2.44 -8.76
CA ARG A 135 13.68 -2.79 -9.49
C ARG A 135 13.76 -4.30 -9.70
N HIS A 136 14.49 -4.72 -10.73
CA HIS A 136 14.66 -6.14 -11.06
C HIS A 136 15.15 -6.97 -9.86
N GLU A 137 16.00 -6.37 -9.05
CA GLU A 137 16.56 -7.03 -7.90
C GLU A 137 15.57 -7.21 -6.74
N PHE A 138 14.55 -6.35 -6.63
CA PHE A 138 13.41 -6.57 -5.71
C PHE A 138 12.67 -7.84 -6.11
N LEU A 139 12.43 -8.03 -7.42
CA LEU A 139 11.71 -9.19 -7.94
C LEU A 139 12.47 -10.49 -7.66
N ILE A 140 13.80 -10.50 -7.85
CA ILE A 140 14.65 -11.65 -7.52
C ILE A 140 14.66 -11.88 -5.99
N ALA A 141 14.74 -10.82 -5.20
CA ALA A 141 14.80 -10.90 -3.75
C ALA A 141 13.47 -11.32 -3.10
N ARG A 142 12.34 -11.17 -3.79
CA ARG A 142 11.00 -11.38 -3.22
C ARG A 142 10.80 -12.77 -2.62
N ARG A 143 11.36 -13.80 -3.26
CA ARG A 143 11.33 -15.18 -2.72
C ARG A 143 12.11 -15.27 -1.41
N GLN A 144 13.32 -14.71 -1.37
CA GLN A 144 14.14 -14.71 -0.17
C GLN A 144 13.49 -13.89 0.95
N PHE A 145 12.85 -12.77 0.61
CA PHE A 145 12.07 -11.96 1.53
C PHE A 145 10.91 -12.77 2.14
N ALA A 146 10.14 -13.48 1.32
CA ALA A 146 9.04 -14.31 1.79
C ALA A 146 9.51 -15.43 2.73
N ILE A 147 10.63 -16.09 2.42
CA ILE A 147 11.23 -17.12 3.27
C ILE A 147 11.64 -16.53 4.63
N GLN A 148 12.32 -15.37 4.63
CA GLN A 148 12.75 -14.74 5.87
C GLN A 148 11.58 -14.24 6.72
N ALA A 149 10.57 -13.61 6.11
CA ALA A 149 9.36 -13.19 6.80
C ALA A 149 8.61 -14.38 7.43
N LEU A 150 8.51 -15.50 6.70
CA LEU A 150 7.94 -16.75 7.23
C LEU A 150 8.73 -17.27 8.44
N ASN A 151 10.05 -17.32 8.33
CA ASN A 151 10.91 -17.76 9.44
C ASN A 151 10.78 -16.85 10.67
N MET A 152 10.65 -15.53 10.47
CA MET A 152 10.39 -14.58 11.56
C MET A 152 9.04 -14.82 12.22
N MET A 153 7.97 -15.04 11.43
CA MET A 153 6.65 -15.35 11.97
C MET A 153 6.62 -16.70 12.72
N GLN A 154 7.35 -17.70 12.24
CA GLN A 154 7.41 -19.05 12.84
C GLN A 154 8.31 -19.13 14.08
N SER A 155 9.40 -18.37 14.12
CA SER A 155 10.33 -18.35 15.27
C SER A 155 9.72 -17.71 16.51
N GLY A 156 8.61 -16.97 16.35
CA GLY A 156 7.81 -16.48 17.46
C GLY A 156 8.58 -15.63 18.46
N GLU A 157 9.69 -14.99 18.05
CA GLU A 157 10.49 -14.17 18.96
C GLU A 157 9.56 -13.12 19.58
N PRO A 158 9.29 -13.21 20.90
CA PRO A 158 8.58 -12.16 21.58
C PRO A 158 9.58 -11.03 21.61
N SER A 159 9.39 -10.02 20.78
CA SER A 159 10.07 -8.75 20.99
C SER A 159 9.66 -8.29 22.40
N GLY A 160 10.51 -8.55 23.39
CA GLY A 160 10.33 -8.22 24.82
C GLY A 160 10.31 -6.71 25.08
N ARG A 161 9.99 -5.92 24.07
CA ARG A 161 9.65 -4.51 24.16
C ARG A 161 8.18 -4.45 23.86
N ASN A 162 7.41 -4.10 24.90
CA ASN A 162 6.02 -3.71 24.87
C ASN A 162 5.64 -3.25 23.45
N PRO A 163 4.82 -4.03 22.69
CA PRO A 163 4.50 -3.66 21.34
C PRO A 163 3.84 -2.30 21.47
N LEU A 164 4.52 -1.29 20.96
CA LEU A 164 3.91 0.01 20.87
C LEU A 164 2.65 -0.23 20.06
N VAL A 165 1.51 -0.11 20.73
CA VAL A 165 0.15 -0.20 20.20
C VAL A 165 0.03 0.90 19.14
N ARG A 166 0.56 0.64 17.95
CA ARG A 166 0.74 1.60 16.86
C ARG A 166 0.37 0.88 15.60
N SER A 167 -0.56 1.48 14.87
CA SER A 167 -0.79 1.00 13.52
C SER A 167 0.28 1.55 12.59
N GLU A 168 1.00 0.65 11.93
CA GLU A 168 1.64 1.00 10.68
C GLU A 168 0.55 1.04 9.62
N LEU A 169 0.15 2.25 9.18
CA LEU A 169 -0.89 2.35 8.16
C LEU A 169 -0.37 1.78 6.85
N ASP A 170 -0.76 0.53 6.58
CA ASP A 170 -0.55 -0.13 5.31
C ASP A 170 -1.55 0.43 4.29
N ILE A 171 -1.01 0.98 3.21
CA ILE A 171 -1.82 1.45 2.09
C ILE A 171 -1.83 0.37 1.03
N SER A 172 -3.03 -0.11 0.71
CA SER A 172 -3.22 -0.95 -0.46
C SER A 172 -4.11 -0.22 -1.44
N SER A 173 -3.65 -0.11 -2.68
CA SER A 173 -4.43 0.48 -3.75
C SER A 173 -4.57 -0.47 -4.93
N VAL A 174 -5.76 -0.49 -5.52
CA VAL A 174 -6.07 -1.25 -6.72
C VAL A 174 -6.31 -0.24 -7.85
N ASP A 175 -5.22 0.20 -8.46
CA ASP A 175 -5.30 1.13 -9.58
C ASP A 175 -6.02 0.49 -10.78
N ASN A 176 -6.89 1.29 -11.40
CA ASN A 176 -7.57 0.99 -12.65
C ASN A 176 -8.13 -0.45 -12.72
N ALA A 177 -9.01 -0.78 -11.76
CA ALA A 177 -9.57 -2.11 -11.63
C ALA A 177 -10.33 -2.62 -12.87
N GLU A 178 -10.80 -1.73 -13.74
CA GLU A 178 -11.38 -2.15 -15.03
C GLU A 178 -10.36 -2.92 -15.87
N ASN A 179 -9.08 -2.52 -15.85
CA ASN A 179 -8.01 -3.23 -16.56
C ASN A 179 -7.77 -4.65 -16.02
N LEU A 180 -8.12 -4.90 -14.75
CA LEU A 180 -7.97 -6.22 -14.17
C LEU A 180 -9.00 -7.20 -14.74
N VAL A 181 -10.23 -6.76 -15.02
CA VAL A 181 -11.33 -7.66 -15.40
C VAL A 181 -11.56 -7.78 -16.90
N SER A 182 -10.76 -7.10 -17.74
CA SER A 182 -10.99 -6.96 -19.19
C SER A 182 -12.39 -6.41 -19.49
N PRO A 183 -12.57 -5.09 -19.65
CA PRO A 183 -13.91 -4.50 -19.67
C PRO A 183 -14.72 -4.88 -20.91
N TYR A 184 -14.11 -5.42 -21.97
CA TYR A 184 -14.82 -5.78 -23.20
C TYR A 184 -14.79 -7.27 -23.46
N HIS A 185 -15.97 -7.84 -23.75
CA HIS A 185 -16.14 -9.25 -24.07
C HIS A 185 -16.98 -9.43 -25.34
N ARG A 186 -16.76 -10.53 -26.06
CA ARG A 186 -17.59 -10.93 -27.20
C ARG A 186 -18.79 -11.74 -26.69
N GLY A 187 -19.99 -11.18 -26.85
CA GLY A 187 -21.25 -11.84 -26.55
C GLY A 187 -21.69 -12.81 -27.65
N ARG A 188 -22.78 -13.55 -27.39
CA ARG A 188 -23.42 -14.40 -28.41
C ARG A 188 -23.86 -13.53 -29.60
N GLY A 189 -23.69 -14.04 -30.82
CA GLY A 189 -24.01 -13.28 -32.04
C GLY A 189 -22.97 -12.24 -32.46
N GLY A 190 -21.81 -12.17 -31.78
CA GLY A 190 -20.72 -11.27 -32.17
C GLY A 190 -20.82 -9.84 -31.62
N HIS A 191 -21.85 -9.54 -30.83
CA HIS A 191 -21.99 -8.25 -30.15
C HIS A 191 -20.87 -8.04 -29.12
N GLN A 192 -20.43 -6.80 -28.96
CA GLN A 192 -19.46 -6.41 -27.94
C GLN A 192 -20.20 -6.01 -26.66
N LEU A 193 -19.88 -6.67 -25.55
CA LEU A 193 -20.41 -6.38 -24.22
C LEU A 193 -19.35 -5.60 -23.45
N ARG A 194 -19.78 -4.59 -22.69
CA ARG A 194 -18.92 -3.84 -21.76
C ARG A 194 -19.30 -4.18 -20.31
N LEU A 195 -18.32 -4.62 -19.53
CA LEU A 195 -18.40 -4.68 -18.08
C LEU A 195 -17.92 -3.35 -17.50
N GLU A 196 -18.59 -2.92 -16.46
CA GLU A 196 -18.24 -1.73 -15.70
C GLU A 196 -17.99 -2.14 -14.26
N VAL A 197 -16.85 -1.73 -13.70
CA VAL A 197 -16.54 -1.99 -12.29
C VAL A 197 -17.23 -0.93 -11.45
N ARG A 198 -18.38 -1.27 -10.89
CA ARG A 198 -19.15 -0.37 -10.00
C ARG A 198 -18.54 -0.27 -8.60
N GLU A 199 -17.96 -1.36 -8.14
CA GLU A 199 -17.48 -1.47 -6.76
C GLU A 199 -16.38 -2.54 -6.64
N ILE A 200 -15.44 -2.27 -5.74
CA ILE A 200 -14.43 -3.21 -5.27
C ILE A 200 -14.51 -3.22 -3.75
N SER A 201 -14.54 -4.42 -3.18
CA SER A 201 -14.48 -4.65 -1.75
C SER A 201 -13.37 -5.66 -1.45
N LEU A 202 -12.69 -5.49 -0.32
CA LEU A 202 -11.61 -6.37 0.13
C LEU A 202 -11.92 -6.87 1.55
N GLY A 203 -11.74 -8.17 1.77
CA GLY A 203 -11.69 -8.76 3.11
C GLY A 203 -10.24 -9.00 3.51
N ILE A 204 -9.90 -8.70 4.76
CA ILE A 204 -8.57 -8.95 5.32
C ILE A 204 -8.69 -9.71 6.65
N GLU A 205 -7.75 -10.61 6.87
CA GLU A 205 -7.54 -11.27 8.17
C GLU A 205 -6.19 -10.81 8.72
N CYS A 206 -6.20 -10.27 9.94
CA CYS A 206 -5.03 -9.65 10.55
C CYS A 206 -4.60 -10.46 11.77
N LEU A 207 -3.31 -10.78 11.85
CA LEU A 207 -2.73 -11.45 13.03
C LEU A 207 -2.45 -10.47 14.18
N ALA A 208 -2.34 -9.17 13.87
CA ALA A 208 -2.09 -8.10 14.81
C ALA A 208 -3.17 -7.01 14.68
N LYS A 209 -3.32 -6.19 15.73
CA LYS A 209 -4.23 -5.05 15.74
C LYS A 209 -3.60 -3.91 14.94
N GLU A 210 -4.12 -3.66 13.75
CA GLU A 210 -3.61 -2.69 12.79
C GLU A 210 -4.76 -1.89 12.17
N SER A 211 -4.46 -0.66 11.76
CA SER A 211 -5.32 0.18 10.93
C SER A 211 -4.84 0.12 9.48
N TYR A 212 -5.79 0.05 8.54
CA TYR A 212 -5.49 -0.09 7.12
C TYR A 212 -6.22 1.01 6.34
N LEU A 213 -5.56 1.51 5.30
CA LEU A 213 -6.21 2.36 4.30
C LEU A 213 -6.24 1.63 2.95
N PHE A 214 -7.44 1.48 2.41
CA PHE A 214 -7.66 0.97 1.06
C PHE A 214 -8.11 2.11 0.16
N VAL A 215 -7.42 2.28 -0.98
CA VAL A 215 -7.67 3.35 -1.96
C VAL A 215 -8.00 2.77 -3.32
#